data_AF-A0A845BUH4-F1
#
_entry.id   AF-A0A845BUH4-F1
#
_cell.length_a   1.000
_cell.length_b   1.000
_cell.length_c   1.000
_cell.angle_alpha   90.00
_cell.angle_beta   90.00
_cell.angle_gamma   90.00
#
_symmetry.space_group_name_H-M   'P 1'
#
loop_
_entity.id
_entity.type
_entity.pdbx_description
1 polymer ?
#
loop_
_entity_poly.entity_id
_entity_poly.type
_entity_poly.pdbx_seq_one_letter_code
_entity_poly.pdbx_strand_id
1 'polypeptide(L)' 'MSTPFSGRCDFCRHPASLGTRYHSPRVEHTFYSCGRSLCQEFVDIGIQRLDQLTPPALLAGRSVSCFALDIHSGVPE' A
#
# COMPACT_ATOMS: atom_id res chain seq x y z
N MET A 1 -13.03 -1.51 -2.52
CA MET A 1 -12.87 -0.14 -3.05
C MET A 1 -11.46 0.30 -2.70
N SER A 2 -10.53 0.23 -3.65
CA SER A 2 -9.15 0.67 -3.48
C SER A 2 -9.12 2.20 -3.51
N THR A 3 -8.46 2.85 -2.55
CA THR A 3 -8.34 4.31 -2.51
C THR A 3 -7.62 4.81 -3.76
N PRO A 4 -8.14 5.81 -4.49
CA PRO A 4 -7.48 6.32 -5.67
C PRO A 4 -6.13 6.93 -5.29
N PHE A 5 -5.09 6.57 -6.05
CA PHE A 5 -3.72 7.03 -5.79
C PHE A 5 -3.62 8.55 -5.91
N SER A 6 -3.15 9.20 -4.84
CA SER A 6 -3.05 10.66 -4.76
C SER A 6 -1.68 11.23 -5.18
N GLY A 7 -0.74 10.38 -5.59
CA GLY A 7 0.66 10.77 -5.79
C GLY A 7 1.46 10.92 -4.49
N ARG A 8 0.81 10.81 -3.33
CA ARG A 8 1.40 11.10 -2.02
C ARG A 8 1.41 9.87 -1.13
N CYS A 9 2.39 9.86 -0.24
CA CYS A 9 2.50 8.92 0.87
C CYS A 9 1.31 9.11 1.80
N ASP A 10 0.67 8.01 2.17
CA ASP A 10 -0.53 7.99 3.01
C ASP A 10 -0.24 8.52 4.44
N PHE A 11 1.02 8.41 4.88
CA PHE A 11 1.41 8.69 6.27
C PHE A 11 2.00 10.09 6.47
N CYS A 12 2.83 10.55 5.55
CA CYS A 12 3.61 11.79 5.72
C CYS A 12 3.40 12.82 4.59
N ARG A 13 2.50 12.56 3.64
CA ARG A 13 2.14 13.46 2.53
C ARG A 13 3.26 13.82 1.55
N HIS A 14 4.50 13.36 1.76
CA HIS A 14 5.57 13.42 0.76
C HIS A 14 5.19 12.63 -0.50
N PRO A 15 5.82 12.88 -1.67
CA PRO A 15 5.61 12.06 -2.86
C PRO A 15 5.82 10.58 -2.54
N ALA A 16 4.87 9.74 -2.96
CA ALA A 16 5.01 8.30 -2.83
C ALA A 16 5.97 7.76 -3.91
N SER A 17 6.79 6.79 -3.52
CA SER A 17 7.72 6.09 -4.41
C SER A 17 7.45 4.59 -4.46
N LEU A 18 6.66 4.06 -3.53
CA LEU A 18 6.35 2.64 -3.39
C LEU A 18 4.86 2.44 -3.17
N GLY A 19 4.32 1.40 -3.81
CA GLY A 19 3.01 0.84 -3.51
C GLY A 19 3.15 -0.56 -2.92
N THR A 20 2.48 -0.81 -1.79
CA THR A 20 2.38 -2.14 -1.19
C THR A 20 0.93 -2.59 -1.26
N ARG A 21 0.67 -3.58 -2.10
CA ARG A 21 -0.66 -4.15 -2.31
C ARG A 21 -0.88 -5.35 -1.41
N TYR A 22 -1.91 -5.27 -0.59
CA TYR A 22 -2.53 -6.38 0.13
C TYR A 22 -3.70 -6.92 -0.69
N HIS A 23 -3.76 -8.23 -0.84
CA HIS A 23 -4.90 -8.89 -1.45
C HIS A 23 -5.28 -10.16 -0.68
N SER A 24 -6.57 -10.34 -0.44
CA SER A 24 -7.23 -11.59 -0.05
C SER A 24 -8.55 -11.70 -0.81
N PRO A 25 -9.22 -12.87 -0.86
CA PRO A 25 -10.42 -13.07 -1.68
C PRO A 25 -11.58 -12.08 -1.47
N ARG A 26 -11.60 -11.35 -0.35
CA ARG A 26 -12.63 -10.32 -0.05
C ARG A 26 -12.08 -8.95 0.29
N VAL A 27 -10.76 -8.80 0.41
CA VAL A 27 -10.12 -7.57 0.88
C VAL A 27 -8.97 -7.24 -0.06
N GLU A 28 -9.04 -6.09 -0.69
CA GLU A 28 -7.94 -5.53 -1.48
C GLU A 28 -7.66 -4.12 -0.97
N HIS A 29 -6.39 -3.84 -0.68
CA HIS A 29 -5.95 -2.53 -0.25
C HIS A 29 -4.52 -2.26 -0.73
N THR A 30 -4.22 -1.02 -1.09
CA THR A 30 -2.86 -0.61 -1.45
C THR A 30 -2.46 0.54 -0.56
N PHE A 31 -1.34 0.38 0.15
CA PHE A 31 -0.68 1.45 0.87
C PHE A 31 0.36 2.11 -0.03
N TYR A 32 0.37 3.44 -0.08
CA TYR A 32 1.33 4.22 -0.81
C TYR A 32 2.29 4.91 0.16
N SER A 33 3.59 4.71 -0.05
CA SER A 33 4.62 5.19 0.88
C SER A 33 5.78 5.86 0.13
N CYS A 34 6.50 6.75 0.82
CA CYS A 34 7.64 7.48 0.27
C CYS A 34 8.99 6.76 0.44
N GLY A 35 8.99 5.50 0.89
CA GLY A 35 10.24 4.73 1.09
C GLY A 35 11.01 5.03 2.38
N ARG A 36 10.64 6.04 3.16
CA ARG A 36 11.27 6.31 4.47
C ARG A 36 10.94 5.21 5.48
N SER A 37 11.89 4.86 6.34
CA SER A 37 11.79 3.74 7.29
C SER A 37 10.49 3.76 8.11
N LEU A 38 10.18 4.88 8.77
CA LEU A 38 8.97 5.00 9.60
C LEU A 38 7.67 4.85 8.77
N CYS A 39 7.67 5.31 7.52
CA CYS A 39 6.51 5.13 6.64
C CYS A 39 6.36 3.67 6.20
N GLN A 40 7.46 2.93 6.03
CA GLN A 40 7.41 1.49 5.78
C GLN A 40 6.91 0.73 7.01
N GLU A 41 7.36 1.10 8.22
CA GLU A 41 6.85 0.49 9.45
C GLU A 41 5.34 0.66 9.59
N PHE A 42 4.79 1.83 9.21
CA PHE A 42 3.34 2.01 9.18
C PHE A 42 2.62 1.19 8.12
N VAL A 43 3.25 0.92 6.96
CA VAL A 43 2.73 -0.04 5.98
C VAL A 43 2.65 -1.43 6.62
N ASP A 44 3.71 -1.90 7.26
CA ASP A 44 3.75 -3.22 7.88
C ASP A 44 2.69 -3.36 8.97
N ILE A 45 2.50 -2.34 9.81
CA ILE A 45 1.42 -2.29 10.80
C ILE A 45 0.06 -2.35 10.10
N GLY A 46 -0.14 -1.58 9.02
CA GLY A 46 -1.36 -1.61 8.22
C GLY A 46 -1.68 -3.00 7.69
N ILE A 47 -0.67 -3.71 7.17
CA ILE A 47 -0.78 -5.09 6.69
C ILE A 47 -1.15 -6.05 7.83
N GLN A 48 -0.50 -5.93 8.99
CA GLN A 48 -0.85 -6.75 10.16
C GLN A 48 -2.30 -6.52 10.62
N ARG A 49 -2.79 -5.28 10.55
CA ARG A 49 -4.19 -4.97 10.87
C ARG A 49 -5.16 -5.56 9.84
N LEU A 50 -4.81 -5.55 8.55
CA LEU A 50 -5.61 -6.23 7.53
C LEU A 50 -5.67 -7.74 7.77
N ASP A 51 -4.57 -8.36 8.20
CA ASP A 51 -4.57 -9.78 8.56
C ASP A 51 -5.47 -10.06 9.78
N GLN A 52 -5.45 -9.21 10.81
CA GLN A 52 -6.33 -9.35 11.98
C GLN A 52 -7.82 -9.20 11.64
N LEU A 53 -8.14 -8.39 10.64
CA LEU A 53 -9.51 -8.16 10.17
C LEU A 53 -9.96 -9.19 9.13
N THR A 54 -9.02 -9.93 8.52
CA THR A 54 -9.33 -10.93 7.50
C THR A 54 -9.68 -12.25 8.17
N PRO A 55 -10.87 -12.82 7.89
CA PRO A 55 -11.25 -14.13 8.43
C PRO A 55 -10.18 -15.20 8.16
N PRO A 56 -9.86 -16.08 9.12
CA PRO A 56 -8.76 -17.06 8.97
C PRO A 56 -8.85 -17.92 7.70
N ALA A 57 -10.06 -18.30 7.28
CA ALA A 57 -10.29 -19.07 6.06
C ALA A 57 -9.85 -18.35 4.77
N LEU A 58 -9.75 -17.02 4.80
CA LEU A 58 -9.36 -16.19 3.67
C LEU A 58 -7.87 -15.82 3.69
N LEU A 59 -7.17 -16.01 4.82
CA LEU A 59 -5.73 -15.75 4.94
C LEU A 59 -4.87 -16.71 4.11
N ALA A 60 -5.35 -17.94 3.87
CA ALA A 60 -4.62 -18.91 3.04
C ALA A 60 -4.44 -18.43 1.58
N GLY A 61 -5.33 -17.56 1.09
CA GLY A 61 -5.26 -16.94 -0.23
C GLY A 61 -4.69 -15.51 -0.21
N ARG A 62 -4.09 -15.09 0.90
CA ARG A 62 -3.56 -13.74 1.06
C ARG A 62 -2.20 -13.61 0.36
N SER A 63 -2.03 -12.51 -0.36
CA SER A 63 -0.75 -12.10 -0.93
C SER A 63 -0.44 -10.64 -0.60
N VAL A 64 0.86 -10.34 -0.47
CA VAL A 64 1.38 -8.98 -0.39
C VAL A 64 2.46 -8.79 -1.44
N SER A 65 2.36 -7.73 -2.22
CA SER A 65 3.36 -7.37 -3.23
C SER A 65 3.76 -5.90 -3.10
N CYS A 66 5.04 -5.63 -3.31
CA CYS A 66 5.59 -4.28 -3.33
C CYS A 66 6.03 -3.95 -4.75
N PHE A 67 5.73 -2.74 -5.21
CA PHE A 67 6.10 -2.24 -6.53
C PHE A 67 6.56 -0.78 -6.45
N ALA A 68 7.54 -0.43 -7.28
CA ALA A 68 7.94 0.96 -7.45
C ALA A 68 6.86 1.75 -8.17
N LEU A 69 6.69 3.01 -7.78
CA LEU A 69 5.87 3.97 -8.50
C LEU A 69 6.81 4.75 -9.41
N ASP A 70 6.54 4.76 -10.71
CA ASP A 70 7.28 5.62 -11.63
C ASP A 70 6.95 7.09 -11.31
N ILE A 71 7.88 7.76 -10.63
CA ILE A 71 7.85 9.22 -10.44
C ILE A 71 8.61 9.89 -11.59
N HIS A 72 8.24 9.54 -12.82
CA HIS A 72 8.56 10.29 -14.04
C HIS A 72 7.21 10.55 -14.73
N SER A 73 6.74 11.77 -14.98
CA SER A 73 7.34 13.10 -14.89
C SER A 73 6.19 14.10 -14.79
N GLY A 74 6.43 15.30 -14.24
CA GLY A 74 5.73 16.45 -14.79
C GLY A 74 6.02 16.48 -16.29
N VAL A 75 5.03 16.19 -17.12
CA VAL A 75 5.08 16.55 -18.53
C VAL A 75 4.03 17.65 -18.70
N PRO A 76 4.44 18.92 -18.81
CA PRO A 76 3.64 19.87 -19.54
C PRO A 76 3.72 19.49 -21.03
N GLU A 77 2.57 19.20 -21.63
CA GLU A 77 2.25 19.71 -22.96
C GLU A 77 1.03 20.63 -22.82
#